data_AF-A0A0R1S8R6-F1
#
_entry.id   AF-A0A0R1S8R6-F1
#
_cell.length_a   1.000
_cell.length_b   1.000
_cell.length_c   1.000
_cell.angle_alpha   90.00
_cell.angle_beta   90.00
_cell.angle_gamma   90.00
#
_symmetry.space_group_name_H-M   'P 1'
#
loop_
_entity.id
_entity.type
_entity.pdbx_description
1 polymer ?
#
loop_
_entity_poly.entity_id
_entity_poly.type
_entity_poly.pdbx_seq_one_letter_code
_entity_poly.pdbx_strand_id
1 'polypeptide(L)'
;MIKAFNHMGYHDLASLSGQDQAIVYAGSDQKGLEIVAQVIKDFGFVPYYLGDLSQTRPLQPAGSLFGATEDVGGIKALLKNS
;
A
#
# COMPACT_ATOMS: atom_id res chain seq x y z
N MET A 1 -13.37 -8.48 1.18
CA MET A 1 -13.21 -7.03 0.90
C MET A 1 -11.72 -6.68 1.00
N ILE A 2 -11.22 -5.81 0.14
CA ILE A 2 -9.79 -5.45 0.05
C ILE A 2 -9.65 -3.93 0.06
N LYS A 3 -8.62 -3.43 0.75
CA LYS A 3 -8.25 -2.01 0.81
C LYS A 3 -6.86 -1.84 0.20
N ALA A 4 -6.69 -0.91 -0.74
CA ALA A 4 -5.42 -0.55 -1.40
C ALA A 4 -5.44 0.93 -1.80
N PHE A 5 -4.30 1.54 -2.17
CA PHE A 5 -4.21 2.94 -2.67
C PHE A 5 -4.71 4.04 -1.72
N ASN A 6 -4.95 3.72 -0.45
CA ASN A 6 -5.56 4.69 0.48
C ASN A 6 -4.56 5.63 1.15
N HIS A 7 -3.26 5.35 1.01
CA HIS A 7 -2.21 6.07 1.72
C HIS A 7 -1.39 7.02 0.84
N MET A 8 -1.62 7.03 -0.48
CA MET A 8 -0.90 7.86 -1.45
C MET A 8 -1.88 8.78 -2.16
N GLY A 9 -1.50 10.05 -2.37
CA GLY A 9 -2.31 11.02 -3.09
C GLY A 9 -2.43 10.68 -4.57
N TYR A 10 -3.59 10.93 -5.18
CA TYR A 10 -3.80 10.67 -6.61
C TYR A 10 -2.91 11.53 -7.53
N HIS A 11 -2.52 12.72 -7.06
CA HIS A 11 -1.60 13.61 -7.77
C HIS A 11 -0.20 13.01 -7.94
N ASP A 12 0.19 12.11 -7.04
CA ASP A 12 1.52 11.50 -7.05
C ASP A 12 1.55 10.18 -7.83
N LEU A 13 0.39 9.57 -8.11
CA LEU A 13 0.33 8.26 -8.78
C LEU A 13 0.96 8.29 -10.17
N ALA A 14 0.70 9.33 -10.96
CA ALA A 14 1.23 9.43 -12.32
C ALA A 14 2.74 9.75 -12.32
N SER A 15 3.22 10.54 -11.36
CA SER A 15 4.62 10.92 -11.29
C SER A 15 5.50 9.80 -10.73
N LEU A 16 4.98 8.99 -9.79
CA LEU A 16 5.73 7.95 -9.09
C LEU A 16 5.66 6.56 -9.73
N SER A 17 4.75 6.36 -10.68
CA SER A 17 4.65 5.10 -11.43
C SER A 17 6.02 4.72 -12.02
N GLY A 18 6.51 3.52 -11.70
CA GLY A 18 7.80 3.01 -12.15
C GLY A 18 9.00 3.41 -11.28
N GLN A 19 8.80 4.08 -10.13
CA GLN A 19 9.88 4.51 -9.22
C GLN A 19 10.02 3.60 -7.97
N ASP A 20 9.75 2.29 -8.10
CA ASP A 20 9.82 1.28 -7.03
C ASP A 20 9.02 1.61 -5.74
N GLN A 21 8.05 2.52 -5.84
CA GLN A 21 7.20 2.90 -4.72
C GLN A 21 6.23 1.79 -4.36
N ALA A 22 6.00 1.61 -3.06
CA ALA A 22 5.11 0.58 -2.56
C ALA A 22 3.65 1.06 -2.47
N ILE A 23 2.73 0.18 -2.83
CA ILE A 23 1.31 0.33 -2.49
C ILE A 23 0.94 -0.74 -1.48
N VAL A 24 0.54 -0.29 -0.29
CA VAL A 24 0.10 -1.17 0.78
C VAL A 24 -1.36 -1.58 0.57
N TYR A 25 -1.62 -2.88 0.69
CA TYR A 25 -2.96 -3.45 0.59
C TYR A 25 -3.26 -4.50 1.65
N ALA A 26 -4.54 -4.69 1.97
CA ALA A 26 -5.01 -5.55 3.05
C ALA A 26 -6.39 -6.17 2.72
N GLY A 27 -6.65 -7.38 3.22
CA GLY A 27 -7.88 -8.12 3.00
C GLY A 27 -7.72 -9.61 3.29
N SER A 28 -8.81 -10.38 3.19
CA SER A 28 -8.84 -11.81 3.54
C SER A 28 -9.25 -12.75 2.40
N ASP A 29 -9.67 -12.20 1.25
CA ASP A 29 -10.07 -13.00 0.08
C ASP A 29 -8.87 -13.23 -0.84
N GLN A 30 -8.33 -14.45 -0.83
CA GLN A 30 -7.10 -14.80 -1.54
C GLN A 30 -7.15 -14.46 -3.04
N LYS A 31 -8.25 -14.77 -3.72
CA LYS A 31 -8.39 -14.51 -5.16
C LYS A 31 -8.40 -13.01 -5.45
N GLY A 32 -9.13 -12.24 -4.64
CA GLY A 32 -9.12 -10.80 -4.76
C GLY A 32 -7.74 -10.20 -4.46
N LEU A 33 -7.00 -10.74 -3.47
CA LEU A 33 -5.67 -10.25 -3.10
C LEU A 33 -4.68 -10.41 -4.28
N GLU A 34 -4.73 -11.54 -4.98
CA GLU A 34 -3.92 -11.79 -6.16
C GLU A 34 -4.23 -10.80 -7.30
N ILE A 35 -5.52 -10.57 -7.56
CA ILE A 35 -5.97 -9.59 -8.56
C ILE A 35 -5.46 -8.19 -8.22
N VAL A 36 -5.64 -7.75 -6.97
CA VAL A 36 -5.21 -6.41 -6.53
C VAL A 36 -3.70 -6.27 -6.58
N ALA A 37 -2.95 -7.29 -6.19
CA ALA A 37 -1.48 -7.28 -6.31
C ALA A 37 -1.03 -7.14 -7.77
N GLN A 38 -1.75 -7.75 -8.72
CA GLN A 38 -1.46 -7.59 -10.14
C GLN A 38 -1.79 -6.18 -10.63
N VAL A 39 -2.95 -5.63 -10.26
CA VAL A 39 -3.32 -4.24 -10.59
C VAL A 39 -2.25 -3.25 -10.09
N ILE A 40 -1.74 -3.42 -8.87
CA ILE A 40 -0.68 -2.57 -8.32
C ILE A 40 0.58 -2.62 -9.19
N LYS A 41 1.00 -3.83 -9.62
CA LYS A 41 2.16 -4.00 -10.51
C LYS A 41 1.93 -3.38 -11.88
N ASP A 42 0.75 -3.56 -12.45
CA ASP A 42 0.38 -3.01 -13.76
C ASP A 42 0.38 -1.47 -13.75
N PHE A 43 0.12 -0.87 -12.58
CA PHE A 43 0.24 0.57 -12.34
C PHE A 43 1.69 1.02 -12.06
N GLY A 44 2.67 0.12 -12.09
CA GLY A 44 4.09 0.44 -11.93
C GLY A 44 4.57 0.54 -10.47
N PHE A 45 3.84 -0.06 -9.52
CA PHE A 45 4.17 -0.03 -8.10
C PHE A 45 4.49 -1.41 -7.55
N VAL A 46 5.10 -1.45 -6.36
CA VAL A 46 5.43 -2.68 -5.65
C VAL A 46 4.33 -3.01 -4.63
N PRO A 47 3.59 -4.13 -4.78
CA PRO A 47 2.55 -4.48 -3.81
C PRO A 47 3.15 -4.94 -2.49
N TYR A 48 2.66 -4.36 -1.38
CA TYR A 48 3.00 -4.80 -0.03
C TYR A 48 1.74 -5.26 0.72
N TYR A 49 1.66 -6.55 1.03
CA TYR A 49 0.53 -7.11 1.77
C TYR A 49 0.70 -6.88 3.28
N LEU A 50 -0.26 -6.15 3.87
CA LEU A 50 -0.25 -5.79 5.30
C LEU A 50 -0.93 -6.83 6.19
N GLY A 51 -1.77 -7.70 5.62
CA GLY A 51 -2.62 -8.61 6.38
C GLY A 51 -4.11 -8.27 6.26
N ASP A 52 -4.88 -8.59 7.30
CA ASP A 52 -6.32 -8.37 7.33
C ASP A 52 -6.71 -6.89 7.43
N LEU A 53 -7.97 -6.59 7.15
CA LEU A 53 -8.53 -5.24 7.26
C LEU A 53 -8.38 -4.64 8.67
N SER A 54 -8.35 -5.46 9.72
CA SER A 54 -8.10 -5.03 11.10
C SER A 54 -6.71 -4.40 11.31
N GLN A 55 -5.76 -4.70 10.43
CA GLN A 55 -4.38 -4.19 10.47
C GLN A 55 -4.21 -2.86 9.74
N THR A 56 -5.26 -2.31 9.13
CA THR A 56 -5.17 -1.11 8.27
C THR A 56 -5.10 0.22 9.01
N ARG A 57 -4.97 0.21 10.34
CA ARG A 57 -4.82 1.42 11.16
C ARG A 57 -3.68 2.35 10.70
N PRO A 58 -2.49 1.86 10.30
CA PRO A 58 -1.40 2.71 9.82
C PRO A 58 -1.74 3.48 8.53
N LEU A 59 -2.74 3.03 7.76
CA LEU A 59 -3.17 3.63 6.49
C LEU A 59 -4.24 4.72 6.65
N GLN A 60 -4.67 5.01 7.88
CA GLN A 60 -5.73 5.96 8.20
C GLN A 60 -5.12 7.27 8.71
N PRO A 61 -5.88 8.39 8.74
CA PRO A 61 -5.37 9.64 9.31
C PRO A 61 -4.70 9.45 10.68
N ALA A 62 -3.56 10.10 10.88
CA ALA A 62 -2.64 9.93 12.02
C ALA A 62 -1.88 8.58 12.11
N GLY A 63 -2.10 7.67 11.17
CA GLY A 63 -1.30 6.46 10.99
C GLY A 63 0.04 6.77 10.31
N SER A 64 1.05 5.97 10.62
CA SER A 64 2.44 6.16 10.15
C SER A 64 2.64 6.08 8.64
N LEU A 65 1.72 5.44 7.92
CA LEU A 65 1.79 5.31 6.47
C LEU A 65 0.90 6.31 5.74
N PHE A 66 0.05 7.07 6.44
CA PHE A 66 -0.89 7.98 5.80
C PHE A 66 -0.16 9.15 5.11
N GLY A 67 -0.25 9.22 3.80
CA GLY A 67 0.46 10.22 2.97
C GLY A 67 1.93 9.90 2.72
N ALA A 68 2.42 8.75 3.18
CA ALA A 68 3.81 8.34 2.96
C ALA A 68 4.00 7.75 1.56
N THR A 69 5.11 8.14 0.92
CA THR A 69 5.57 7.62 -0.36
C THR A 69 6.94 7.01 -0.11
N GLU A 70 6.98 5.68 -0.04
CA GLU A 70 8.17 4.92 0.31
C GLU A 70 8.26 3.64 -0.51
N ASP A 71 9.47 3.09 -0.64
CA ASP A 71 9.66 1.71 -1.11
C ASP A 71 9.25 0.69 -0.02
N VAL A 72 9.32 -0.61 -0.34
CA VAL A 72 8.98 -1.68 0.63
C VAL A 72 9.84 -1.64 1.90
N GLY A 73 11.09 -1.18 1.80
CA GLY A 73 12.00 -1.02 2.94
C GLY A 73 11.52 0.09 3.87
N GLY A 74 11.19 1.26 3.32
CA GLY A 74 10.64 2.39 4.06
C GLY A 74 9.29 2.07 4.70
N ILE A 75 8.38 1.40 3.99
CA ILE A 75 7.10 0.90 4.56
C ILE A 75 7.36 0.03 5.79
N LYS A 76 8.28 -0.93 5.71
CA LYS A 76 8.63 -1.81 6.83
C LYS A 76 9.24 -1.03 8.01
N ALA A 77 10.05 -0.02 7.73
CA ALA A 77 10.65 0.81 8.77
C ALA A 77 9.59 1.63 9.51
N LEU A 78 8.66 2.25 8.79
CA LEU A 78 7.55 3.01 9.37
C LEU A 78 6.66 2.13 10.24
N LEU A 79 6.30 0.93 9.76
CA LEU A 79 5.47 -0.03 10.52
C LEU A 79 6.12 -0.51 11.82
N LYS A 80 7.46 -0.57 11.90
CA LYS A 80 8.17 -0.95 13.13
C LYS A 80 8.16 0.16 14.20
N ASN A 81 7.97 1.40 13.78
CA ASN A 81 7.98 2.59 14.64
C ASN A 81 6.57 3.07 15.02
N SER A 82 5.54 2.24 14.76
CA SER A 82 4.10 2.52 14.93
C SER A 82 3.51 1.72 16.07
#